data_AF-A0A6U5W318-F1
#
_entry.id   AF-A0A6U5W318-F1
#
_cell.length_a   1.000
_cell.length_b   1.000
_cell.length_c   1.000
_cell.angle_alpha   90.00
_cell.angle_beta   90.00
_cell.angle_gamma   90.00
#
_symmetry.space_group_name_H-M   'P 1'
#
loop_
_entity.id
_entity.type
_entity.pdbx_description
1 polymer ?
#
loop_
_entity_poly.entity_id
_entity_poly.type
_entity_poly.pdbx_seq_one_letter_code
_entity_poly.pdbx_strand_id
1 'polypeptide(L)'
;MLIVSLSNENRGVKIAFLDFLAAKGGRRRASYGECQDIPVEEEQDTNPDEERRWVAVAENAYGAFIHVAIQRGVLTGVLKCGPMLVASVVLQMIFALELFFALPTINSRKTEICNAQNECYQIMCRIPSSLQIAAISIFIILMLNNVPGMFRHAQISLFTSFQRGTNANDKNIRIPVSRTTRFIIFTIGVLSELATWMCIVISGTNFILTANTVDLVIRSTVAIMFVQNVDEVVFDACCPSEMSSNIASTRYRIVWMTLIPCIPSQKSESVEYFYGLFFHLPFVILTSTTLVLVVRNVPPACVHLLP
;
A
#
# COMPACT_ATOMS: atom_id res chain seq x y z
N MET A 1 1.03 -39.57 -20.81
CA MET A 1 2.27 -40.13 -20.21
C MET A 1 3.25 -38.97 -20.16
N LEU A 2 3.46 -38.21 -19.09
CA LEU A 2 3.48 -38.52 -17.66
C LEU A 2 2.19 -38.18 -16.91
N ILE A 3 1.76 -39.17 -16.12
CA ILE A 3 0.95 -39.03 -14.93
C ILE A 3 1.97 -38.96 -13.78
N VAL A 4 2.05 -37.84 -13.06
CA VAL A 4 2.67 -37.83 -11.73
C VAL A 4 1.58 -37.48 -10.73
N SER A 5 1.16 -38.52 -10.05
CA SER A 5 0.36 -38.51 -8.85
C SER A 5 1.09 -37.74 -7.75
N LEU A 6 0.53 -36.62 -7.31
CA LEU A 6 0.79 -36.04 -5.98
C LEU A 6 -0.55 -35.78 -5.30
N SER A 7 -1.06 -36.88 -4.76
CA SER A 7 -1.88 -36.87 -3.55
C SER A 7 -1.06 -36.26 -2.41
N ASN A 8 -1.71 -35.44 -1.57
CA ASN A 8 -1.26 -34.97 -0.26
C ASN A 8 -0.53 -33.60 -0.13
N GLU A 9 -0.87 -32.60 -0.95
CA GLU A 9 -0.30 -31.23 -0.87
C GLU A 9 -1.25 -30.15 -0.30
N ASN A 10 -2.23 -30.53 0.53
CA ASN A 10 -3.25 -29.59 1.04
C ASN A 10 -2.92 -28.94 2.40
N ARG A 11 -1.68 -29.09 2.91
CA ARG A 11 -1.19 -28.43 4.14
C ARG A 11 -0.05 -27.42 3.93
N GLY A 12 0.69 -27.50 2.82
CA GLY A 12 1.81 -26.58 2.53
C GLY A 12 1.37 -25.19 2.08
N VAL A 13 0.30 -25.10 1.27
CA VAL A 13 -0.18 -23.82 0.71
C VAL A 13 -0.81 -22.91 1.79
N LYS A 14 -1.40 -23.49 2.83
CA LYS A 14 -1.93 -22.71 3.97
C LYS A 14 -0.83 -22.08 4.82
N ILE A 15 0.34 -22.72 4.93
CA ILE A 15 1.47 -22.21 5.72
C ILE A 15 2.16 -21.09 4.93
N ALA A 16 2.36 -21.25 3.61
CA ALA A 16 2.94 -20.18 2.78
C ALA A 16 2.07 -18.91 2.69
N PHE A 17 0.73 -19.04 2.68
CA PHE A 17 -0.17 -17.88 2.64
C PHE A 17 -0.29 -17.18 4.02
N LEU A 18 -0.27 -17.93 5.12
CA LEU A 18 -0.23 -17.37 6.46
C LEU A 18 1.13 -16.75 6.80
N ASP A 19 2.24 -17.34 6.34
CA ASP A 19 3.58 -16.77 6.48
C ASP A 19 3.74 -15.52 5.59
N PHE A 20 3.09 -15.46 4.42
CA PHE A 20 3.06 -14.26 3.59
C PHE A 20 2.24 -13.11 4.24
N LEU A 21 1.10 -13.43 4.85
CA LEU A 21 0.29 -12.45 5.60
C LEU A 21 0.95 -12.03 6.93
N ALA A 22 1.65 -12.95 7.61
CA ALA A 22 2.42 -12.64 8.82
C ALA A 22 3.70 -11.84 8.50
N ALA A 23 4.33 -12.07 7.34
CA ALA A 23 5.54 -11.38 6.93
C ALA A 23 5.33 -9.90 6.56
N LYS A 24 4.10 -9.46 6.26
CA LYS A 24 3.78 -8.04 6.01
C LYS A 24 3.20 -7.29 7.20
N GLY A 25 2.76 -8.00 8.25
CA GLY A 25 2.31 -7.40 9.51
C GLY A 25 3.43 -6.96 10.46
N GLY A 26 4.70 -7.26 10.14
CA GLY A 26 5.82 -6.85 10.98
C GLY A 26 7.14 -7.47 10.55
N ARG A 27 7.84 -6.86 9.59
CA ARG A 27 9.28 -7.06 9.44
C ARG A 27 10.02 -5.96 10.20
N ARG A 28 10.10 -6.11 11.53
CA ARG A 28 11.39 -5.88 12.19
C ARG A 28 12.20 -7.15 11.91
N ARG A 29 13.22 -7.08 11.05
CA ARG A 29 14.23 -8.14 10.98
C ARG A 29 14.90 -8.22 12.35
N ALA A 30 14.46 -9.16 13.20
CA ALA A 30 15.31 -9.65 14.28
C ALA A 30 16.40 -10.49 13.62
N SER A 31 17.58 -9.91 13.49
CA SER A 31 18.80 -10.66 13.21
C SER A 31 19.03 -11.59 14.40
N TYR A 32 18.89 -12.90 14.20
CA TYR A 32 19.37 -13.89 15.15
C TYR A 32 20.90 -13.86 15.12
N GLY A 33 21.49 -12.97 15.91
CA GLY A 33 22.89 -13.02 16.31
C GLY A 33 23.01 -13.78 17.63
N GLU A 34 24.06 -14.58 17.75
CA GLU A 34 24.45 -15.29 18.97
C GLU A 34 24.28 -14.44 20.24
N CYS A 35 23.74 -15.05 21.30
CA CYS A 35 23.79 -14.47 22.64
C CYS A 35 25.25 -14.40 23.10
N GLN A 36 25.91 -13.28 22.85
CA GLN A 36 27.05 -12.83 23.65
C GLN A 36 26.51 -11.94 24.76
N ASP A 37 26.94 -12.22 25.98
CA ASP A 37 26.63 -11.44 27.18
C ASP A 37 27.00 -9.96 26.96
N ILE A 38 25.98 -9.13 26.75
CA ILE A 38 26.12 -7.67 26.64
C ILE A 38 26.22 -7.12 28.07
N PRO A 39 27.27 -6.37 28.42
CA PRO A 39 27.33 -5.66 29.69
C PRO A 39 26.15 -4.68 29.76
N VAL A 40 25.45 -4.68 30.90
CA VAL A 40 24.34 -3.77 31.19
C VAL A 40 24.84 -2.33 31.12
N GLU A 41 24.72 -1.70 29.94
CA GLU A 41 24.86 -0.25 29.79
C GLU A 41 23.62 0.40 30.40
N GLU A 42 23.87 1.42 31.22
CA GLU A 42 22.86 2.20 31.93
C GLU A 42 21.79 2.72 30.94
N GLU A 43 20.53 2.33 31.15
CA GLU A 43 19.37 2.89 30.45
C GLU A 43 19.33 4.40 30.69
N GLN A 44 19.82 5.16 29.73
CA GLN A 44 19.65 6.60 29.70
C GLN A 44 18.17 6.88 29.45
N ASP A 45 17.51 7.43 30.48
CA ASP A 45 16.09 7.76 30.60
C ASP A 45 15.63 8.69 29.45
N THR A 46 15.43 8.09 28.27
CA THR A 46 14.98 8.81 27.08
C THR A 46 13.46 8.81 27.15
N ASN A 47 12.86 9.99 27.32
CA ASN A 47 11.41 10.10 27.48
C ASN A 47 10.69 9.32 26.37
N PRO A 48 9.86 8.31 26.68
CA PRO A 48 9.21 7.46 25.69
C PRO A 48 8.32 8.24 24.72
N ASP A 49 7.84 9.42 25.11
CA ASP A 49 7.08 10.31 24.24
C ASP A 49 7.96 11.03 23.20
N GLU A 50 9.26 11.19 23.45
CA GLU A 50 10.19 11.70 22.44
C GLU A 50 10.55 10.63 21.42
N GLU A 51 10.75 9.37 21.85
CA GLU A 51 11.08 8.27 20.95
C GLU A 51 9.96 7.99 19.94
N ARG A 52 8.69 8.11 20.35
CA ARG A 52 7.51 8.00 19.47
C ARG A 52 7.45 9.03 18.33
N ARG A 53 8.22 10.12 18.42
CA ARG A 53 8.28 11.14 17.36
C ARG A 53 9.29 10.80 16.27
N TRP A 54 10.10 9.76 16.45
CA TRP A 54 11.12 9.35 15.49
C TRP A 54 10.61 8.19 14.65
N VAL A 55 10.46 8.43 13.35
CA VAL A 55 9.86 7.48 12.43
C VAL A 55 10.81 7.18 11.30
N ALA A 56 10.97 5.89 10.99
CA ALA A 56 11.75 5.42 9.85
C ALA A 56 10.98 5.66 8.54
N VAL A 57 11.72 5.98 7.47
CA VAL A 57 11.18 6.02 6.12
C VAL A 57 10.88 4.60 5.65
N ALA A 58 9.82 4.39 4.87
CA ALA A 58 9.53 3.07 4.33
C ALA A 58 10.65 2.61 3.37
N GLU A 59 10.96 1.32 3.41
CA GLU A 59 11.95 0.66 2.55
C GLU A 59 11.32 0.32 1.18
N ASN A 60 10.91 1.35 0.45
CA ASN A 60 10.36 1.24 -0.91
C ASN A 60 10.94 2.31 -1.83
N ALA A 61 10.63 2.22 -3.14
CA ALA A 61 11.15 3.14 -4.14
C ALA A 61 10.87 4.63 -3.82
N TYR A 62 9.65 4.92 -3.35
CA TYR A 62 9.21 6.27 -2.99
C TYR A 62 9.92 6.78 -1.73
N GLY A 63 10.02 5.94 -0.69
CA GLY A 63 10.73 6.24 0.54
C GLY A 63 12.21 6.51 0.30
N ALA A 64 12.88 5.68 -0.51
CA ALA A 64 14.27 5.88 -0.88
C ALA A 64 14.50 7.23 -1.59
N PHE A 65 13.61 7.59 -2.53
CA PHE A 65 13.66 8.90 -3.18
C PHE A 65 13.51 10.04 -2.17
N ILE A 66 12.52 9.96 -1.26
CA ILE A 66 12.29 10.97 -0.22
C ILE A 66 13.52 11.10 0.68
N HIS A 67 14.09 9.99 1.13
CA HIS A 67 15.28 9.96 1.97
C HIS A 67 16.48 10.66 1.29
N VAL A 68 16.81 10.25 0.07
CA VAL A 68 17.96 10.82 -0.66
C VAL A 68 17.72 12.28 -1.04
N ALA A 69 16.50 12.63 -1.45
CA ALA A 69 16.15 13.99 -1.84
C ALA A 69 16.19 14.97 -0.64
N ILE A 70 15.79 14.51 0.55
CA ILE A 70 15.88 15.31 1.78
C ILE A 70 17.34 15.48 2.21
N GLN A 71 18.17 14.43 2.14
CA GLN A 71 19.55 14.50 2.62
C GLN A 71 20.50 15.21 1.65
N ARG A 72 20.38 14.93 0.36
CA ARG A 72 21.35 15.34 -0.68
C ARG A 72 20.76 16.26 -1.75
N GLY A 73 19.51 16.68 -1.56
CA GLY A 73 18.78 17.54 -2.48
C GLY A 73 18.04 16.79 -3.59
N VAL A 74 17.03 17.45 -4.17
CA VAL A 74 16.11 16.88 -5.17
C VAL A 74 16.86 16.36 -6.40
N LEU A 75 17.83 17.11 -6.93
CA LEU A 75 18.57 16.70 -8.13
C LEU A 75 19.29 15.36 -7.91
N THR A 76 19.97 15.21 -6.77
CA THR A 76 20.63 13.95 -6.41
C THR A 76 19.61 12.82 -6.23
N GLY A 77 18.46 13.11 -5.61
CA GLY A 77 17.35 12.16 -5.47
C GLY A 77 16.82 11.68 -6.82
N VAL A 78 16.61 12.59 -7.77
CA VAL A 78 16.15 12.26 -9.13
C VAL A 78 17.21 11.45 -9.89
N LEU A 79 18.49 11.83 -9.82
CA LEU A 79 19.54 11.11 -10.53
C LEU A 79 19.78 9.70 -9.98
N LYS A 80 19.70 9.50 -8.66
CA LYS A 80 19.98 8.20 -8.03
C LYS A 80 18.76 7.30 -7.92
N CYS A 81 17.62 7.85 -7.52
CA CYS A 81 16.40 7.09 -7.24
C CYS A 81 15.31 7.27 -8.31
N GLY A 82 15.46 8.26 -9.21
CA GLY A 82 14.49 8.54 -10.26
C GLY A 82 14.23 7.36 -11.19
N PRO A 83 15.24 6.64 -11.71
CA PRO A 83 15.00 5.46 -12.55
C PRO A 83 14.16 4.39 -11.85
N MET A 84 14.42 4.15 -10.57
CA MET A 84 13.64 3.23 -9.73
C MET A 84 12.19 3.72 -9.53
N LEU A 85 12.00 5.00 -9.20
CA LEU A 85 10.66 5.58 -9.05
C LEU A 85 9.87 5.53 -10.36
N VAL A 86 10.50 5.85 -11.49
CA VAL A 86 9.88 5.76 -12.82
C VAL A 86 9.52 4.32 -13.16
N ALA A 87 10.40 3.35 -12.90
CA ALA A 87 10.10 1.93 -13.11
C ALA A 87 8.89 1.48 -12.27
N SER A 88 8.83 1.84 -10.98
CA SER A 88 7.70 1.53 -10.11
C SER A 88 6.39 2.14 -10.63
N VAL A 89 6.40 3.42 -10.98
CA VAL A 89 5.22 4.11 -11.54
C VAL A 89 4.78 3.47 -12.85
N VAL A 90 5.70 3.21 -13.78
CA VAL A 90 5.39 2.64 -15.09
C VAL A 90 4.80 1.24 -14.93
N LEU A 91 5.39 0.38 -14.11
CA LEU A 91 4.88 -0.97 -13.88
C LEU A 91 3.49 -0.92 -13.23
N GLN A 92 3.30 -0.11 -12.19
CA GLN A 92 2.00 0.07 -11.54
C GLN A 92 0.94 0.59 -12.52
N MET A 93 1.31 1.54 -13.39
CA MET A 93 0.43 2.08 -14.43
C MET A 93 0.09 1.06 -15.50
N ILE A 94 1.05 0.26 -15.97
CA ILE A 94 0.79 -0.83 -16.93
C ILE A 94 -0.21 -1.81 -16.31
N PHE A 95 -0.01 -2.23 -15.06
CA PHE A 95 -0.96 -3.12 -14.40
C PHE A 95 -2.35 -2.49 -14.20
N ALA A 96 -2.42 -1.22 -13.82
CA ALA A 96 -3.70 -0.51 -13.69
C ALA A 96 -4.42 -0.38 -15.04
N LEU A 97 -3.68 -0.14 -16.12
CA LEU A 97 -4.22 -0.08 -17.48
C LEU A 97 -4.66 -1.47 -17.97
N GLU A 98 -3.87 -2.51 -17.76
CA GLU A 98 -4.24 -3.89 -18.10
C GLU A 98 -5.50 -4.32 -17.34
N LEU A 99 -5.62 -3.98 -16.05
CA LEU A 99 -6.86 -4.20 -15.27
C LEU A 99 -8.04 -3.43 -15.87
N PHE A 100 -7.81 -2.20 -16.32
CA PHE A 100 -8.84 -1.36 -16.93
C PHE A 100 -9.27 -1.87 -18.31
N PHE A 101 -8.34 -2.34 -19.14
CA PHE A 101 -8.64 -2.86 -20.48
C PHE A 101 -9.16 -4.30 -20.46
N ALA A 102 -8.80 -5.09 -19.44
CA ALA A 102 -9.39 -6.40 -19.20
C ALA A 102 -10.86 -6.32 -18.74
N LEU A 103 -11.36 -5.13 -18.40
CA LEU A 103 -12.78 -4.91 -18.19
C LEU A 103 -13.53 -5.30 -19.46
N PRO A 104 -14.57 -6.15 -19.39
CA PRO A 104 -15.38 -6.46 -20.56
C PRO A 104 -15.96 -5.16 -21.11
N THR A 105 -15.45 -4.69 -22.25
CA THR A 105 -15.94 -3.48 -22.91
C THR A 105 -17.42 -3.65 -23.20
N ILE A 106 -18.24 -2.79 -22.62
CA ILE A 106 -19.70 -2.77 -22.80
C ILE A 106 -20.06 -2.68 -24.30
N ASN A 107 -19.19 -2.08 -25.12
CA ASN A 107 -19.42 -1.88 -26.55
C ASN A 107 -19.23 -3.13 -27.43
N SER A 108 -18.28 -4.04 -27.12
CA SER A 108 -18.14 -5.29 -27.90
C SER A 108 -19.23 -6.33 -27.59
N ARG A 109 -20.10 -6.06 -26.63
CA ARG A 109 -21.27 -6.89 -26.28
C ARG A 109 -22.61 -6.31 -26.74
N LYS A 110 -22.62 -5.09 -27.27
CA LYS A 110 -23.85 -4.46 -27.80
C LYS A 110 -24.31 -5.04 -29.13
N THR A 111 -23.40 -5.62 -29.92
CA THR A 111 -23.71 -5.95 -31.33
C THR A 111 -24.29 -7.35 -31.57
N GLU A 112 -24.21 -8.29 -30.61
CA GLU A 112 -24.79 -9.63 -30.80
C GLU A 112 -25.80 -10.07 -29.73
N ILE A 113 -25.86 -9.43 -28.56
CA ILE A 113 -26.63 -9.99 -27.41
C ILE A 113 -27.65 -8.98 -26.82
N CYS A 114 -27.62 -7.70 -27.22
CA CYS A 114 -28.50 -6.67 -26.65
C CYS A 114 -29.89 -6.52 -27.30
N ASN A 115 -30.43 -7.57 -27.92
CA ASN A 115 -31.86 -7.60 -28.31
C ASN A 115 -32.77 -8.07 -27.17
N ALA A 116 -32.23 -8.58 -26.06
CA ALA A 116 -33.00 -8.91 -24.87
C ALA A 116 -32.40 -8.22 -23.63
N GLN A 117 -33.08 -7.17 -23.17
CA GLN A 117 -32.75 -6.35 -22.00
C GLN A 117 -32.51 -7.16 -20.70
N ASN A 118 -32.91 -8.44 -20.67
CA ASN A 118 -32.74 -9.37 -19.56
C ASN A 118 -31.35 -10.04 -19.48
N GLU A 119 -30.57 -10.11 -20.57
CA GLU A 119 -29.31 -10.89 -20.56
C GLU A 119 -28.10 -10.11 -20.05
N CYS A 120 -28.09 -8.77 -20.19
CA CYS A 120 -26.98 -7.95 -19.68
C CYS A 120 -26.91 -8.00 -18.13
N TYR A 121 -28.06 -8.17 -17.48
CA TYR A 121 -28.18 -8.38 -16.03
C TYR A 121 -27.59 -9.73 -15.60
N GLN A 122 -27.68 -10.77 -16.42
CA GLN A 122 -27.19 -12.10 -16.04
C GLN A 122 -25.66 -12.18 -15.92
N ILE A 123 -24.92 -11.29 -16.60
CA ILE A 123 -23.45 -11.38 -16.61
C ILE A 123 -22.84 -10.77 -15.34
N MET A 124 -23.38 -9.65 -14.83
CA MET A 124 -22.95 -9.09 -13.53
C MET A 124 -23.48 -9.89 -12.33
N CYS A 125 -24.61 -10.59 -12.49
CA CYS A 125 -25.25 -11.37 -11.43
C CYS A 125 -24.78 -12.84 -11.33
N ARG A 126 -23.79 -13.27 -12.13
CA ARG A 126 -23.35 -14.67 -12.13
C ARG A 126 -22.62 -15.07 -10.84
N ILE A 127 -21.99 -14.12 -10.16
CA ILE A 127 -21.28 -14.37 -8.90
C ILE A 127 -22.23 -14.10 -7.71
N PRO A 128 -22.23 -14.90 -6.64
CA PRO A 128 -22.96 -14.59 -5.41
C PRO A 128 -22.57 -13.21 -4.85
N SER A 129 -23.54 -12.39 -4.44
CA SER A 129 -23.29 -11.04 -3.89
C SER A 129 -22.35 -11.07 -2.69
N SER A 130 -22.52 -12.06 -1.82
CA SER A 130 -21.67 -12.27 -0.64
C SER A 130 -20.19 -12.41 -1.02
N LEU A 131 -19.89 -13.12 -2.11
CA LEU A 131 -18.52 -13.34 -2.56
C LEU A 131 -17.91 -12.07 -3.17
N GLN A 132 -18.69 -11.32 -3.96
CA GLN A 132 -18.24 -10.02 -4.47
C GLN A 132 -18.00 -9.00 -3.35
N ILE A 133 -18.90 -8.93 -2.36
CA ILE A 133 -18.74 -8.05 -1.18
C ILE A 133 -17.47 -8.43 -0.43
N ALA A 134 -17.23 -9.73 -0.18
CA ALA A 134 -16.02 -10.19 0.49
C ALA A 134 -14.75 -9.82 -0.32
N ALA A 135 -14.77 -10.03 -1.64
CA ALA A 135 -13.63 -9.71 -2.50
C ALA A 135 -13.31 -8.22 -2.52
N ILE A 136 -14.31 -7.34 -2.66
CA ILE A 136 -14.11 -5.88 -2.60
C ILE A 136 -13.65 -5.46 -1.21
N SER A 137 -14.23 -6.04 -0.14
CA SER A 137 -13.82 -5.70 1.22
C SER A 137 -12.34 -6.05 1.46
N ILE A 138 -11.91 -7.25 1.07
CA ILE A 138 -10.50 -7.68 1.16
C ILE A 138 -9.63 -6.76 0.32
N PHE A 139 -10.03 -6.47 -0.91
CA PHE A 139 -9.31 -5.58 -1.80
C PHE A 139 -9.11 -4.19 -1.19
N ILE A 140 -10.17 -3.56 -0.69
CA ILE A 140 -10.10 -2.24 -0.06
C ILE A 140 -9.25 -2.28 1.22
N ILE A 141 -9.34 -3.33 2.04
CA ILE A 141 -8.47 -3.51 3.21
C ILE A 141 -6.99 -3.55 2.79
N LEU A 142 -6.66 -4.32 1.76
CA LEU A 142 -5.29 -4.40 1.23
C LEU A 142 -4.83 -3.05 0.67
N MET A 143 -5.69 -2.31 -0.04
CA MET A 143 -5.38 -0.96 -0.52
C MET A 143 -5.13 0.02 0.63
N LEU A 144 -5.92 -0.05 1.69
CA LEU A 144 -5.80 0.85 2.83
C LEU A 144 -4.55 0.57 3.68
N ASN A 145 -3.95 -0.62 3.60
CA ASN A 145 -2.70 -0.95 4.29
C ASN A 145 -1.51 -0.05 3.87
N ASN A 146 -1.55 0.51 2.65
CA ASN A 146 -0.51 1.43 2.15
C ASN A 146 -0.71 2.88 2.63
N VAL A 147 -1.90 3.25 3.09
CA VAL A 147 -2.24 4.64 3.45
C VAL A 147 -1.41 5.19 4.62
N PRO A 148 -1.18 4.44 5.72
CA PRO A 148 -0.31 4.91 6.80
C PRO A 148 1.13 5.20 6.34
N GLY A 149 1.64 4.40 5.39
CA GLY A 149 2.96 4.60 4.76
C GLY A 149 3.01 5.92 4.00
N MET A 150 2.06 6.16 3.09
CA MET A 150 1.95 7.41 2.34
C MET A 150 1.79 8.63 3.25
N PHE A 151 0.99 8.52 4.32
CA PHE A 151 0.81 9.62 5.27
C PHE A 151 2.10 9.95 6.03
N ARG A 152 2.85 8.92 6.45
CA ARG A 152 4.17 9.07 7.07
C ARG A 152 5.15 9.73 6.10
N HIS A 153 5.18 9.31 4.84
CA HIS A 153 6.01 9.94 3.80
C HIS A 153 5.62 11.40 3.54
N ALA A 154 4.32 11.73 3.57
CA ALA A 154 3.83 13.10 3.52
C ALA A 154 4.36 13.95 4.69
N GLN A 155 4.30 13.41 5.91
CA GLN A 155 4.80 14.08 7.10
C GLN A 155 6.31 14.30 7.05
N ILE A 156 7.06 13.28 6.63
CA ILE A 156 8.52 13.37 6.51
C ILE A 156 8.90 14.41 5.46
N SER A 157 8.32 14.35 4.26
CA SER A 157 8.63 15.29 3.18
C SER A 157 8.29 16.75 3.55
N LEU A 158 7.12 17.01 4.13
CA LEU A 158 6.66 18.38 4.42
C LEU A 158 7.19 18.96 5.72
N PHE A 159 7.24 18.17 6.80
CA PHE A 159 7.37 18.70 8.17
C PHE A 159 8.62 18.26 8.93
N THR A 160 9.42 17.31 8.41
CA THR A 160 10.58 16.84 9.18
C THR A 160 11.60 17.95 9.42
N SER A 161 12.12 18.06 10.64
CA SER A 161 13.12 19.09 10.98
C SER A 161 14.48 18.52 11.35
N PHE A 162 14.52 17.26 11.79
CA PHE A 162 15.69 16.59 12.31
C PHE A 162 15.74 15.14 11.83
N GLN A 163 16.96 14.64 11.64
CA GLN A 163 17.25 13.21 11.44
C GLN A 163 18.19 12.71 12.55
N ARG A 164 18.06 11.43 12.87
CA ARG A 164 18.94 10.67 13.78
C ARG A 164 19.25 9.31 13.16
N GLY A 165 20.43 8.77 13.42
CA GLY A 165 20.72 7.37 13.12
C GLY A 165 20.02 6.42 14.10
N THR A 166 20.29 5.12 13.97
CA THR A 166 19.60 4.07 14.74
C THR A 166 19.93 4.14 16.22
N ASN A 167 21.13 4.59 16.58
CA ASN A 167 21.58 4.59 17.96
C ASN A 167 20.99 5.79 18.71
N ALA A 168 20.56 5.56 19.96
CA ALA A 168 20.05 6.61 20.84
C ALA A 168 21.02 7.79 21.00
N ASN A 169 22.31 7.46 20.94
CA ASN A 169 23.43 8.37 21.13
C ASN A 169 23.84 9.12 19.84
N ASP A 170 23.23 8.83 18.69
CA ASP A 170 23.53 9.53 17.45
C ASP A 170 23.08 10.98 17.55
N LYS A 171 23.97 11.91 17.16
CA LYS A 171 23.67 13.35 17.20
C LYS A 171 22.48 13.67 16.30
N ASN A 172 21.53 14.43 16.84
CA ASN A 172 20.40 14.97 16.06
C ASN A 172 20.92 15.96 15.01
N ILE A 173 20.82 15.60 13.73
CA ILE A 173 21.24 16.44 12.61
C ILE A 173 20.04 17.25 12.12
N ARG A 174 20.17 18.58 12.11
CA ARG A 174 19.15 19.47 11.53
C ARG A 174 19.18 19.36 10.00
N ILE A 175 18.01 19.30 9.38
CA ILE A 175 17.86 19.19 7.92
C ILE A 175 17.62 20.60 7.34
N PRO A 176 18.60 21.22 6.66
CA PRO A 176 18.48 22.58 6.13
C PRO A 176 17.80 22.60 4.76
N VAL A 177 16.63 21.99 4.63
CA VAL A 177 15.89 21.92 3.35
C VAL A 177 14.80 22.99 3.34
N SER A 178 14.79 23.80 2.28
CA SER A 178 13.80 24.87 2.08
C SER A 178 12.37 24.32 1.95
N ARG A 179 11.36 25.16 2.26
CA ARG A 179 9.94 24.79 2.10
C ARG A 179 9.58 24.43 0.66
N THR A 180 10.13 25.14 -0.32
CA THR A 180 9.89 24.88 -1.74
C THR A 180 10.44 23.51 -2.16
N THR A 181 11.67 23.20 -1.73
CA THR A 181 12.28 21.89 -2.01
C THR A 181 11.45 20.75 -1.40
N ARG A 182 10.95 20.93 -0.16
CA ARG A 182 10.06 19.96 0.50
C ARG A 182 8.77 19.73 -0.27
N PHE A 183 8.16 20.79 -0.79
CA PHE A 183 6.95 20.68 -1.59
C PHE A 183 7.19 19.92 -2.91
N ILE A 184 8.36 20.12 -3.54
CA ILE A 184 8.75 19.36 -4.73
C ILE A 184 8.95 17.88 -4.39
N ILE A 185 9.62 17.56 -3.28
CA ILE A 185 9.81 16.18 -2.80
C ILE A 185 8.45 15.53 -2.53
N PHE A 186 7.54 16.23 -1.86
CA PHE A 186 6.18 15.78 -1.60
C PHE A 186 5.42 15.50 -2.91
N THR A 187 5.52 16.40 -3.89
CA THR A 187 4.85 16.24 -5.19
C THR A 187 5.39 15.03 -5.96
N ILE A 188 6.71 14.88 -6.05
CA ILE A 188 7.31 13.81 -6.85
C ILE A 188 7.21 12.45 -6.13
N GLY A 189 7.45 12.40 -4.82
CA GLY A 189 7.42 11.15 -4.06
C GLY A 189 6.00 10.73 -3.68
N VAL A 190 5.30 11.59 -2.95
CA VAL A 190 4.05 11.21 -2.28
C VAL A 190 2.83 11.34 -3.20
N LEU A 191 2.71 12.44 -3.97
CA LEU A 191 1.56 12.58 -4.87
C LEU A 191 1.60 11.60 -6.04
N SER A 192 2.79 11.18 -6.50
CA SER A 192 2.89 10.16 -7.54
C SER A 192 2.47 8.78 -7.02
N GLU A 193 2.91 8.40 -5.81
CA GLU A 193 2.47 7.18 -5.13
C GLU A 193 0.96 7.18 -4.88
N LEU A 194 0.42 8.32 -4.42
CA LEU A 194 -1.02 8.47 -4.23
C LEU A 194 -1.79 8.34 -5.56
N ALA A 195 -1.27 8.90 -6.64
CA ALA A 195 -1.90 8.82 -7.96
C ALA A 195 -1.93 7.38 -8.50
N THR A 196 -0.81 6.64 -8.45
CA THR A 196 -0.77 5.24 -8.89
C THR A 196 -1.64 4.36 -8.00
N TRP A 197 -1.62 4.59 -6.68
CA TRP A 197 -2.51 3.93 -5.73
C TRP A 197 -3.99 4.15 -6.10
N MET A 198 -4.42 5.39 -6.34
CA MET A 198 -5.79 5.69 -6.77
C MET A 198 -6.18 4.99 -8.08
N CYS A 199 -5.30 4.97 -9.07
CA CYS A 199 -5.54 4.26 -10.33
C CYS A 199 -5.77 2.76 -10.10
N ILE A 200 -4.98 2.13 -9.22
CA ILE A 200 -5.14 0.71 -8.87
C ILE A 200 -6.45 0.49 -8.09
N VAL A 201 -6.81 1.36 -7.14
CA VAL A 201 -8.09 1.25 -6.40
C VAL A 201 -9.26 1.27 -7.38
N ILE A 202 -9.30 2.24 -8.29
CA ILE A 202 -10.41 2.42 -9.23
C ILE A 202 -10.48 1.25 -10.22
N SER A 203 -9.35 0.91 -10.87
CA SER A 203 -9.30 -0.19 -11.84
C SER A 203 -9.63 -1.54 -11.19
N GLY A 204 -9.04 -1.85 -10.03
CA GLY A 204 -9.28 -3.08 -9.30
C GLY A 204 -10.72 -3.22 -8.82
N THR A 205 -11.32 -2.13 -8.30
CA THR A 205 -12.74 -2.14 -7.89
C THR A 205 -13.66 -2.42 -9.08
N ASN A 206 -13.48 -1.70 -10.18
CA ASN A 206 -14.26 -1.92 -11.41
C ASN A 206 -14.07 -3.33 -11.96
N PHE A 207 -12.86 -3.87 -11.87
CA PHE A 207 -12.57 -5.23 -12.30
C PHE A 207 -13.32 -6.27 -11.48
N ILE A 208 -13.28 -6.17 -10.15
CA ILE A 208 -13.98 -7.11 -9.25
C ILE A 208 -15.50 -7.06 -9.48
N LEU A 209 -16.05 -5.86 -9.71
CA LEU A 209 -17.48 -5.67 -9.98
C LEU A 209 -17.92 -6.28 -11.33
N THR A 210 -17.04 -6.26 -12.33
CA THR A 210 -17.34 -6.74 -13.69
C THR A 210 -16.90 -8.19 -13.95
N ALA A 211 -16.22 -8.82 -12.99
CA ALA A 211 -15.74 -10.18 -13.10
C ALA A 211 -16.91 -11.18 -13.27
N ASN A 212 -16.71 -12.12 -14.19
CA ASN A 212 -17.69 -13.11 -14.62
C ASN A 212 -17.51 -14.49 -13.96
N THR A 213 -16.39 -14.74 -13.28
CA THR A 213 -16.13 -15.98 -12.53
C THR A 213 -15.47 -15.71 -11.18
N VAL A 214 -15.72 -16.61 -10.22
CA VAL A 214 -15.11 -16.56 -8.88
C VAL A 214 -13.58 -16.71 -8.95
N ASP A 215 -13.11 -17.62 -9.81
CA ASP A 215 -11.67 -17.85 -10.01
C ASP A 215 -10.95 -16.58 -10.49
N LEU A 216 -11.59 -15.83 -11.39
CA LEU A 216 -11.05 -14.55 -11.87
C LEU A 216 -10.96 -13.53 -10.75
N VAL A 217 -11.99 -13.43 -9.89
CA VAL A 217 -11.97 -12.53 -8.72
C VAL A 217 -10.82 -12.88 -7.78
N ILE A 218 -10.70 -14.15 -7.39
CA ILE A 218 -9.64 -14.59 -6.45
C ILE A 218 -8.25 -14.35 -7.03
N ARG A 219 -8.02 -14.77 -8.28
CA ARG A 219 -6.73 -14.59 -8.97
C ARG A 219 -6.36 -13.12 -9.08
N SER A 220 -7.35 -12.25 -9.33
CA SER A 220 -7.11 -10.82 -9.49
C SER A 220 -6.82 -10.14 -8.16
N THR A 221 -7.46 -10.54 -7.06
CA THR A 221 -7.11 -10.02 -5.73
C THR A 221 -5.65 -10.35 -5.37
N VAL A 222 -5.18 -11.57 -5.67
CA VAL A 222 -3.78 -11.96 -5.46
C VAL A 222 -2.83 -11.19 -6.38
N ALA A 223 -3.19 -11.04 -7.66
CA ALA A 223 -2.39 -10.28 -8.61
C ALA A 223 -2.25 -8.81 -8.18
N ILE A 224 -3.34 -8.17 -7.73
CA ILE A 224 -3.28 -6.78 -7.30
C ILE A 224 -2.42 -6.63 -6.03
N MET A 225 -2.49 -7.58 -5.09
CA MET A 225 -1.61 -7.59 -3.93
C MET A 225 -0.13 -7.62 -4.33
N PHE A 226 0.23 -8.32 -5.40
CA PHE A 226 1.58 -8.26 -5.97
C PHE A 226 1.90 -6.88 -6.54
N VAL A 227 0.99 -6.28 -7.30
CA VAL A 227 1.16 -4.94 -7.91
C VAL A 227 1.41 -3.86 -6.85
N GLN A 228 0.74 -3.95 -5.70
CA GLN A 228 0.93 -3.02 -4.59
C GLN A 228 2.34 -3.05 -3.99
N ASN A 229 3.09 -4.14 -4.18
CA ASN A 229 4.43 -4.34 -3.64
C ASN A 229 5.52 -4.23 -4.71
N VAL A 230 5.16 -3.83 -5.93
CA VAL A 230 6.13 -3.67 -7.03
C VAL A 230 7.20 -2.65 -6.66
N ASP A 231 6.85 -1.59 -5.94
CA ASP A 231 7.79 -0.57 -5.49
C ASP A 231 8.80 -1.09 -4.45
N GLU A 232 8.40 -2.01 -3.57
CA GLU A 232 9.30 -2.76 -2.68
C GLU A 232 10.21 -3.69 -3.49
N VAL A 233 9.67 -4.41 -4.47
CA VAL A 233 10.44 -5.34 -5.32
C VAL A 233 11.48 -4.59 -6.17
N VAL A 234 11.09 -3.47 -6.78
CA VAL A 234 12.03 -2.63 -7.55
C VAL A 234 13.08 -2.03 -6.61
N PHE A 235 12.71 -1.64 -5.39
CA PHE A 235 13.66 -1.19 -4.39
C PHE A 235 14.69 -2.28 -4.06
N ASP A 236 14.25 -3.48 -3.71
CA ASP A 236 15.15 -4.60 -3.39
C ASP A 236 16.06 -4.98 -4.57
N ALA A 237 15.56 -4.86 -5.80
CA ALA A 237 16.33 -5.22 -7.00
C ALA A 237 17.33 -4.13 -7.45
N CYS A 238 17.01 -2.85 -7.27
CA CYS A 238 17.76 -1.74 -7.86
C CYS A 238 18.52 -0.88 -6.84
N CYS A 239 18.20 -0.97 -5.55
CA CYS A 239 18.83 -0.18 -4.50
C CYS A 239 20.18 -0.78 -4.09
N PRO A 240 21.30 -0.02 -4.14
CA PRO A 240 22.58 -0.48 -3.60
C PRO A 240 22.47 -0.76 -2.09
N SER A 241 23.15 -1.79 -1.62
CA SER A 241 23.12 -2.23 -0.21
C SER A 241 23.49 -1.12 0.77
N GLU A 242 24.47 -0.28 0.44
CA GLU A 242 24.87 0.89 1.25
C GLU A 242 23.73 1.89 1.41
N MET A 243 22.95 2.13 0.35
CA MET A 243 21.80 3.04 0.40
C MET A 243 20.66 2.42 1.20
N SER A 244 20.38 1.13 1.00
CA SER A 244 19.37 0.40 1.77
C SER A 244 19.69 0.40 3.27
N SER A 245 20.94 0.15 3.67
CA SER A 245 21.35 0.18 5.09
C SER A 245 21.25 1.58 5.69
N ASN A 246 21.54 2.63 4.90
CA ASN A 246 21.40 4.01 5.33
C ASN A 246 19.93 4.40 5.53
N ILE A 247 19.04 3.94 4.66
CA ILE A 247 17.59 4.16 4.80
C ILE A 247 17.07 3.46 6.06
N ALA A 248 17.42 2.18 6.24
CA ALA A 248 17.00 1.36 7.38
C ALA A 248 17.48 1.93 8.74
N SER A 249 18.66 2.55 8.75
CA SER A 249 19.26 3.14 9.96
C SER A 249 18.80 4.57 10.27
N THR A 250 18.18 5.27 9.32
CA THR A 250 17.81 6.69 9.51
C THR A 250 16.38 6.85 10.01
N ARG A 251 16.19 7.60 11.09
CA ARG A 251 14.89 8.03 11.60
C ARG A 251 14.72 9.54 11.48
N TYR A 252 13.49 9.95 11.21
CA TYR A 252 13.10 11.35 11.05
C TYR A 252 12.17 11.77 12.18
N ARG A 253 12.41 12.96 12.73
CA ARG A 253 11.50 13.54 13.70
C ARG A 253 10.27 14.07 12.98
N ILE A 254 9.11 13.51 13.27
CA ILE A 254 7.82 14.01 12.82
C ILE A 254 7.22 14.91 13.89
N VAL A 255 6.61 16.01 13.44
CA VAL A 255 5.72 16.81 14.26
C VAL A 255 4.32 16.32 13.92
N TRP A 256 3.72 15.52 14.80
CA TRP A 256 2.35 15.08 14.62
C TRP A 256 1.45 16.30 14.47
N MET A 257 0.88 16.47 13.27
CA MET A 257 -0.27 17.33 13.10
C MET A 257 -1.41 16.63 13.82
N THR A 258 -1.76 17.13 15.00
CA THR A 258 -2.89 16.67 15.80
C THR A 258 -4.18 17.01 15.05
N LEU A 259 -4.50 16.26 14.00
CA LEU A 259 -5.71 16.45 13.21
C LEU A 259 -6.97 16.07 14.01
N ILE A 260 -6.79 15.29 15.09
CA ILE A 260 -7.83 14.96 16.08
C ILE A 260 -7.30 15.38 17.47
N PRO A 261 -7.77 16.51 18.05
CA PRO A 261 -7.21 17.10 19.27
C PRO A 261 -7.33 16.29 20.57
N CYS A 262 -7.90 15.08 20.54
CA CYS A 262 -8.44 14.44 21.75
C CYS A 262 -7.83 13.07 22.11
N ILE A 263 -6.74 12.65 21.48
CA ILE A 263 -6.16 11.33 21.76
C ILE A 263 -4.79 11.49 22.43
N PRO A 264 -4.68 11.28 23.76
CA PRO A 264 -3.40 11.34 24.46
C PRO A 264 -2.44 10.26 23.94
N SER A 265 -1.22 10.71 23.62
CA SER A 265 -0.09 9.93 23.06
C SER A 265 0.12 8.57 23.75
N GLN A 266 -0.07 8.48 25.07
CA GLN A 266 0.22 7.27 25.86
C GLN A 266 -0.59 6.02 25.46
N LYS A 267 -1.73 6.14 24.77
CA LYS A 267 -2.60 5.01 24.38
C LYS A 267 -2.68 4.75 22.87
N SER A 268 -1.78 5.31 22.06
CA SER A 268 -1.90 5.26 20.58
C SER A 268 -2.03 3.84 20.01
N GLU A 269 -1.29 2.84 20.50
CA GLU A 269 -1.42 1.45 20.02
C GLU A 269 -2.81 0.86 20.27
N SER A 270 -3.39 1.10 21.45
CA SER A 270 -4.75 0.66 21.76
C SER A 270 -5.81 1.41 20.95
N VAL A 271 -5.55 2.66 20.58
CA VAL A 271 -6.48 3.51 19.83
C VAL A 271 -6.42 3.21 18.34
N GLU A 272 -5.25 2.93 17.77
CA GLU A 272 -5.11 2.47 16.40
C GLU A 272 -5.76 1.09 16.22
N TYR A 273 -5.55 0.18 17.18
CA TYR A 273 -6.24 -1.11 17.20
C TYR A 273 -7.75 -0.95 17.30
N PHE A 274 -8.24 -0.10 18.21
CA PHE A 274 -9.67 0.15 18.40
C PHE A 274 -10.30 0.86 17.19
N TYR A 275 -9.61 1.84 16.61
CA TYR A 275 -10.05 2.54 15.41
C TYR A 275 -10.10 1.59 14.21
N GLY A 276 -9.05 0.79 14.01
CA GLY A 276 -8.99 -0.24 12.98
C GLY A 276 -10.14 -1.24 13.07
N LEU A 277 -10.38 -1.76 14.28
CA LEU A 277 -11.35 -2.82 14.49
C LEU A 277 -12.80 -2.31 14.51
N PHE A 278 -13.09 -1.20 15.19
CA PHE A 278 -14.47 -0.74 15.43
C PHE A 278 -14.97 0.32 14.46
N PHE A 279 -14.07 1.02 13.77
CA PHE A 279 -14.46 2.07 12.82
C PHE A 279 -14.06 1.73 11.39
N HIS A 280 -12.79 1.42 11.17
CA HIS A 280 -12.27 1.19 9.83
C HIS A 280 -12.86 -0.08 9.19
N LEU A 281 -12.81 -1.22 9.88
CA LEU A 281 -13.30 -2.49 9.33
C LEU A 281 -14.81 -2.49 9.07
N PRO A 282 -15.68 -2.01 9.99
CA PRO A 282 -17.11 -1.84 9.71
C PRO A 282 -17.38 -0.86 8.57
N PHE A 283 -16.63 0.24 8.49
CA PHE A 283 -16.75 1.21 7.40
C PHE A 283 -16.42 0.57 6.04
N VAL A 284 -15.34 -0.21 5.95
CA VAL A 284 -14.98 -0.91 4.71
C VAL A 284 -16.03 -1.94 4.32
N ILE A 285 -16.57 -2.71 5.27
CA ILE A 285 -17.63 -3.69 4.99
C ILE A 285 -18.90 -2.96 4.53
N LEU A 286 -19.31 -1.90 5.21
CA LEU A 286 -20.50 -1.13 4.88
C LEU A 286 -20.37 -0.51 3.49
N THR A 287 -19.26 0.18 3.22
CA THR A 287 -19.01 0.82 1.92
C THR A 287 -18.93 -0.20 0.78
N SER A 288 -18.26 -1.34 0.98
CA SER A 288 -18.21 -2.42 -0.01
C SER A 288 -19.58 -3.03 -0.25
N THR A 289 -20.37 -3.23 0.81
CA THR A 289 -21.75 -3.74 0.72
C THR A 289 -22.63 -2.77 -0.04
N THR A 290 -22.61 -1.49 0.34
CA THR A 290 -23.36 -0.42 -0.34
C THR A 290 -22.94 -0.34 -1.81
N LEU A 291 -21.65 -0.38 -2.12
CA LEU A 291 -21.15 -0.34 -3.49
C LEU A 291 -21.70 -1.49 -4.34
N VAL A 292 -21.59 -2.74 -3.87
CA VAL A 292 -22.10 -3.91 -4.60
C VAL A 292 -23.61 -3.86 -4.76
N LEU A 293 -24.34 -3.47 -3.70
CA LEU A 293 -25.81 -3.37 -3.76
C LEU A 293 -26.24 -2.26 -4.71
N VAL A 294 -25.59 -1.10 -4.69
CA VAL A 294 -25.88 0.01 -5.62
C VAL A 294 -25.61 -0.44 -7.05
N VAL A 295 -24.45 -1.02 -7.36
CA VAL A 295 -24.11 -1.47 -8.72
C VAL A 295 -25.07 -2.55 -9.24
N ARG A 296 -25.60 -3.41 -8.36
CA ARG A 296 -26.57 -4.46 -8.75
C ARG A 296 -28.01 -3.96 -8.88
N ASN A 297 -28.42 -3.01 -8.04
CA ASN A 297 -29.80 -2.53 -7.97
C ASN A 297 -30.05 -1.24 -8.75
N VAL A 298 -29.01 -0.50 -9.10
CA VAL A 298 -29.12 0.58 -10.08
C VAL A 298 -29.28 -0.09 -11.44
N PRO A 299 -30.47 -0.04 -12.07
CA PRO A 299 -30.60 -0.50 -13.45
C PRO A 299 -29.58 0.26 -14.29
N PRO A 300 -29.06 -0.30 -15.41
CA PRO A 300 -28.18 0.44 -16.29
C PRO A 300 -28.95 1.65 -16.85
N ALA A 301 -28.95 2.74 -16.10
CA ALA A 301 -29.40 4.03 -16.55
C ALA A 301 -28.39 4.40 -17.63
N CYS A 302 -28.79 4.16 -18.87
CA CYS A 302 -28.29 4.81 -20.08
C CYS A 302 -27.05 5.65 -19.82
N VAL A 303 -25.87 5.00 -19.88
CA VAL A 303 -24.61 5.69 -20.17
C VAL A 303 -24.70 6.12 -21.64
N HIS A 304 -25.55 7.11 -21.87
CA HIS A 304 -25.79 7.87 -23.10
C HIS A 304 -25.23 9.28 -22.95
N LEU A 305 -24.18 9.44 -22.14
CA LEU A 305 -23.49 10.70 -21.97
C LEU A 305 -21.99 10.46 -22.00
N LEU A 306 -21.48 10.28 -23.21
CA LEU A 306 -20.41 11.09 -23.78
C LEU A 306 -20.40 10.85 -25.29
N PRO A 307 -20.44 11.91 -26.13
CA PRO A 307 -20.38 11.81 -27.58
C PRO A 307 -19.05 11.20 -28.06
#